data_AF-A0A2G9TM09-F1
#
_entry.id   AF-A0A2G9TM09-F1
#
_cell.length_a   1.000
_cell.length_b   1.000
_cell.length_c   1.000
_cell.angle_alpha   90.00
_cell.angle_beta   90.00
_cell.angle_gamma   90.00
#
_symmetry.space_group_name_H-M   'P 1'
#
loop_
_entity.id
_entity.type
_entity.pdbx_description
1 polymer ?
#
loop_
_entity_poly.entity_id
_entity_poly.type
_entity_poly.pdbx_seq_one_letter_code
_entity_poly.pdbx_strand_id
1 'polypeptide(L)'
;MFFSPVDGKYIDGGIIANNPCVDLLAEVQLYNGINTYLRRPEDKVEIGCVLSLGTGQIPLSPLDPLHVEIFNPISSAFAFKNLSLILVDQVIYLPLFAIAHLCSVIDAVMKLFLFCLAVQVTATEGAPVDRARSWCNAIGVPFFRLSAPLHK
;
A
#
# COMPACT_ATOMS: atom_id res chain seq x y z
N MET A 1 -3.26 13.48 -4.34
CA MET A 1 -2.22 13.92 -3.39
C MET A 1 -2.64 15.28 -2.87
N PHE A 2 -2.79 15.45 -1.56
CA PHE A 2 -3.35 16.69 -0.99
C PHE A 2 -2.40 17.88 -1.08
N PHE A 3 -1.09 17.62 -1.27
CA PHE A 3 -0.05 18.64 -1.36
C PHE A 3 0.76 18.47 -2.65
N SER A 4 1.19 19.59 -3.21
CA SER A 4 2.13 19.63 -4.34
C SER A 4 3.55 19.26 -3.90
N PRO A 5 4.40 18.74 -4.80
CA PRO A 5 5.80 18.48 -4.49
C PRO A 5 6.50 19.75 -3.99
N VAL A 6 7.26 19.62 -2.91
CA VAL A 6 8.09 20.71 -2.38
C VAL A 6 9.37 20.78 -3.22
N ASP A 7 9.71 21.98 -3.69
CA ASP A 7 10.88 22.27 -4.54
C ASP A 7 10.94 21.44 -5.84
N GLY A 8 9.81 20.90 -6.29
CA GLY A 8 9.77 19.98 -7.43
C GLY A 8 10.54 18.67 -7.22
N LYS A 9 10.95 18.37 -5.98
CA LYS A 9 11.86 17.25 -5.65
C LYS A 9 11.29 16.29 -4.62
N TYR A 10 10.60 16.80 -3.60
CA TYR A 10 10.12 15.99 -2.49
C TYR A 10 8.62 15.79 -2.55
N ILE A 11 8.23 14.54 -2.40
CA ILE A 11 6.84 14.10 -2.32
C ILE A 11 6.57 13.55 -0.93
N ASP A 12 5.30 13.46 -0.56
CA ASP A 12 4.86 12.90 0.72
C ASP A 12 5.43 11.49 0.94
N GLY A 13 6.02 11.28 2.12
CA GLY A 13 6.55 10.00 2.56
C GLY A 13 5.49 8.91 2.65
N GLY A 14 4.20 9.27 2.72
CA GLY A 14 3.10 8.31 2.66
C GLY A 14 3.08 7.47 1.37
N ILE A 15 3.66 7.94 0.27
CA ILE A 15 3.78 7.17 -0.98
C ILE A 15 4.87 6.07 -0.89
N ILE A 16 5.87 6.27 -0.03
CA ILE A 16 7.07 5.42 0.06
C ILE A 16 7.01 4.53 1.29
N ALA A 17 6.71 5.11 2.46
CA ALA A 17 6.74 4.46 3.75
C ALA A 17 5.72 5.11 4.72
N ASN A 18 4.42 4.89 4.47
CA ASN A 18 3.38 5.42 5.36
C ASN A 18 3.37 4.77 6.76
N ASN A 19 4.10 3.67 6.94
CA ASN A 19 4.50 3.13 8.23
C ASN A 19 6.00 2.76 8.18
N PRO A 20 6.88 3.62 8.70
CA PRO A 20 8.33 3.50 8.50
C PRO A 20 9.00 2.47 9.41
N CYS A 21 8.24 1.65 10.16
CA CYS A 21 8.83 0.73 11.13
C CYS A 21 9.80 -0.28 10.49
N VAL A 22 9.46 -0.84 9.32
CA VAL A 22 10.34 -1.80 8.64
C VAL A 22 11.58 -1.09 8.10
N ASP A 23 11.42 0.10 7.52
CA ASP A 23 12.53 0.90 6.99
C ASP A 23 13.50 1.30 8.10
N LEU A 24 12.98 1.72 9.27
CA LEU A 24 13.80 2.04 10.43
C LEU A 24 14.57 0.82 10.95
N LEU A 25 13.93 -0.35 11.01
CA LEU A 25 14.62 -1.59 11.41
C LEU A 25 15.74 -1.95 10.44
N ALA A 26 15.52 -1.79 9.13
CA ALA A 26 16.54 -2.01 8.12
C ALA A 26 17.71 -1.02 8.27
N GLU A 27 17.44 0.25 8.54
CA GLU A 27 18.48 1.27 8.77
C GLU A 27 19.29 1.01 10.03
N VAL A 28 18.68 0.57 11.13
CA VAL A 28 19.42 0.17 12.34
C VAL A 28 20.35 -1.02 12.04
N GLN A 29 19.90 -1.99 11.25
CA GLN A 29 20.75 -3.11 10.84
C GLN A 29 21.91 -2.65 9.94
N LEU A 30 21.65 -1.75 9.00
CA LEU A 30 22.69 -1.18 8.16
C LEU A 30 23.73 -0.41 8.99
N TYR A 31 23.27 0.45 9.90
CA TYR A 31 24.12 1.21 10.82
C TYR A 31 25.00 0.28 11.68
N ASN A 32 24.40 -0.75 12.28
CA ASN A 32 25.13 -1.75 13.06
C ASN A 32 26.12 -2.56 12.20
N GLY A 33 25.76 -2.85 10.94
CA GLY A 33 26.65 -3.49 9.97
C GLY A 33 27.88 -2.64 9.67
N ILE A 34 27.69 -1.34 9.44
CA ILE A 34 28.77 -0.38 9.20
C ILE A 34 29.69 -0.27 10.42
N ASN A 35 29.14 -0.16 11.64
CA ASN A 35 29.94 -0.07 12.86
C ASN A 35 30.73 -1.36 13.13
N THR A 36 30.19 -2.52 12.75
CA THR A 36 30.95 -3.78 12.75
C THR A 36 32.14 -3.71 11.80
N TYR A 37 31.91 -3.23 10.59
CA TYR A 37 32.94 -3.11 9.55
C TYR A 37 34.05 -2.12 9.95
N LEU A 38 33.69 -0.97 10.54
CA LEU A 38 34.62 0.04 11.03
C LEU A 38 35.33 -0.33 12.35
N ARG A 39 35.03 -1.52 12.91
CA ARG A 39 35.56 -2.00 14.20
C ARG A 39 35.26 -1.05 15.36
N ARG A 40 34.06 -0.47 15.36
CA ARG A 40 33.49 0.35 16.44
C ARG A 40 32.26 -0.31 17.06
N PRO A 41 32.41 -1.49 17.69
CA PRO A 41 31.28 -2.20 18.29
C PRO A 41 30.57 -1.41 19.39
N GLU A 42 31.26 -0.47 20.04
CA GLU A 42 30.73 0.43 21.07
C GLU A 42 29.63 1.36 20.55
N ASP A 43 29.64 1.68 19.25
CA ASP A 43 28.66 2.56 18.62
C ASP A 43 27.41 1.79 18.15
N LYS A 44 27.33 0.46 18.36
CA LYS A 44 26.17 -0.33 17.95
C LYS A 44 24.94 -0.03 18.80
N VAL A 45 23.77 -0.09 18.16
CA VAL A 45 22.48 0.10 18.81
C VAL A 45 21.80 -1.26 19.00
N GLU A 46 21.50 -1.61 20.24
CA GLU A 46 20.62 -2.74 20.57
C GLU A 46 19.18 -2.27 20.74
N ILE A 47 18.25 -2.93 20.06
CA ILE A 47 16.83 -2.59 20.12
C ILE A 47 16.21 -3.35 21.29
N GLY A 48 15.74 -2.65 22.31
CA GLY A 48 15.05 -3.28 23.45
C GLY A 48 13.53 -3.47 23.26
N CYS A 49 12.89 -2.61 22.46
CA CYS A 49 11.49 -2.73 22.07
C CYS A 49 11.21 -1.89 20.81
N VAL A 50 10.12 -2.19 20.11
CA VAL A 50 9.61 -1.37 19.00
C VAL A 50 8.16 -0.98 19.29
N LEU A 51 7.91 0.34 19.28
CA LEU A 51 6.59 0.92 19.41
C LEU A 51 6.21 1.65 18.12
N SER A 52 5.20 1.14 17.43
CA SER A 52 4.63 1.74 16.23
C SER A 52 3.32 2.46 16.59
N LEU A 53 3.27 3.78 16.39
CA LEU A 53 2.08 4.59 16.66
C LEU A 53 1.36 4.92 15.35
N GLY A 54 0.05 4.69 15.32
CA GLY A 54 -0.83 5.02 14.20
C GLY A 54 -1.70 6.23 14.50
N THR A 55 -2.17 6.90 13.45
CA THR A 55 -3.04 8.08 13.53
C THR A 55 -4.53 7.72 13.61
N GLY A 56 -4.85 6.45 13.84
CA GLY A 56 -6.20 5.93 13.96
C GLY A 56 -6.55 4.94 12.84
N GLN A 57 -7.46 4.03 13.16
CA GLN A 57 -7.98 3.04 12.22
C GLN A 57 -9.40 3.38 11.85
N ILE A 58 -9.67 3.47 10.54
CA ILE A 58 -11.04 3.62 10.04
C ILE A 58 -11.78 2.30 10.35
N PRO A 59 -12.96 2.34 11.00
CA PRO A 59 -13.73 1.14 11.29
C PRO A 59 -14.04 0.37 10.02
N LEU A 60 -13.92 -0.96 10.10
CA LEU A 60 -14.35 -1.84 9.03
C LEU A 60 -15.87 -1.73 8.90
N SER A 61 -16.35 -1.07 7.85
CA SER A 61 -17.75 -1.16 7.45
C SER A 61 -17.97 -2.54 6.83
N PRO A 62 -18.95 -3.34 7.28
CA PRO A 62 -19.28 -4.60 6.63
C PRO A 62 -19.61 -4.32 5.16
N LEU A 63 -18.83 -4.91 4.27
CA LEU A 63 -19.06 -4.83 2.84
C LEU A 63 -20.20 -5.77 2.48
N ASP A 64 -21.25 -5.23 1.86
CA ASP A 64 -22.32 -6.02 1.28
C ASP A 64 -21.72 -6.91 0.17
N PRO A 65 -21.89 -8.25 0.20
CA PRO A 65 -21.23 -9.18 -0.73
C PRO A 65 -21.43 -8.84 -2.22
N LEU A 66 -22.53 -8.15 -2.55
CA LEU A 66 -22.84 -7.69 -3.91
C LEU A 66 -21.81 -6.70 -4.48
N HIS A 67 -21.06 -5.97 -3.63
CA HIS A 67 -19.98 -5.06 -4.01
C HIS A 67 -18.58 -5.69 -3.92
N VAL A 68 -18.46 -6.88 -3.30
CA VAL A 68 -17.17 -7.58 -3.10
C VAL A 68 -16.61 -8.15 -4.41
N GLU A 69 -17.46 -8.36 -5.41
CA GLU A 69 -17.03 -8.77 -6.75
C GLU A 69 -16.23 -7.70 -7.52
N ILE A 70 -16.16 -6.46 -7.04
CA ILE A 70 -15.33 -5.43 -7.68
C ILE A 70 -13.93 -5.37 -7.04
N PHE A 71 -13.81 -5.80 -5.77
CA PHE A 71 -12.60 -5.65 -4.96
C PHE A 71 -11.75 -6.93 -4.83
N ASN A 72 -12.27 -8.08 -5.22
CA ASN A 72 -11.51 -9.33 -5.27
C ASN A 72 -10.72 -9.40 -6.59
N PRO A 73 -9.39 -9.65 -6.61
CA PRO A 73 -8.60 -9.78 -7.84
C PRO A 73 -9.15 -10.84 -8.82
N ILE A 74 -9.86 -11.85 -8.30
CA ILE A 74 -10.52 -12.86 -9.12
C ILE A 74 -11.75 -12.28 -9.81
N SER A 75 -12.55 -11.51 -9.09
CA SER A 75 -13.78 -10.91 -9.62
C SER A 75 -13.50 -9.70 -10.51
N SER A 76 -12.41 -8.96 -10.27
CA SER A 76 -11.88 -8.01 -11.24
C SER A 76 -11.36 -8.71 -12.49
N ALA A 77 -10.75 -9.89 -12.39
CA ALA A 77 -10.42 -10.72 -13.56
C ALA A 77 -11.67 -11.20 -14.33
N PHE A 78 -12.78 -11.50 -13.65
CA PHE A 78 -14.07 -11.76 -14.30
C PHE A 78 -14.65 -10.50 -14.97
N ALA A 79 -14.53 -9.32 -14.35
CA ALA A 79 -14.89 -8.04 -14.97
C ALA A 79 -14.02 -7.76 -16.23
N PHE A 80 -12.71 -8.05 -16.17
CA PHE A 80 -11.81 -7.99 -17.33
C PHE A 80 -12.17 -9.01 -18.42
N LYS A 81 -12.66 -10.20 -18.05
CA LYS A 81 -13.10 -11.23 -19.01
C LYS A 81 -14.41 -10.87 -19.71
N ASN A 82 -15.34 -10.25 -18.99
CA ASN A 82 -16.56 -9.71 -19.58
C ASN A 82 -16.24 -8.49 -20.47
N LEU A 83 -15.24 -7.68 -20.09
CA LEU A 83 -14.75 -6.56 -20.89
C LEU A 83 -14.01 -7.03 -22.15
N SER A 84 -13.21 -8.09 -22.09
CA SER A 84 -12.52 -8.63 -23.26
C SER A 84 -13.48 -9.24 -24.28
N LEU A 85 -14.60 -9.84 -23.84
CA LEU A 85 -15.67 -10.28 -24.72
C LEU A 85 -16.39 -9.11 -25.41
N ILE A 86 -16.64 -8.01 -24.70
CA ILE A 86 -17.21 -6.78 -25.27
C ILE A 86 -16.23 -6.13 -26.27
N LEU A 87 -14.92 -6.11 -25.98
CA LEU A 87 -13.90 -5.58 -26.88
C LEU A 87 -13.77 -6.40 -28.17
N VAL A 88 -13.87 -7.73 -28.10
CA VAL A 88 -13.76 -8.61 -29.27
C VAL A 88 -14.98 -8.47 -30.19
N ASP A 89 -16.18 -8.27 -29.64
CA ASP A 89 -17.42 -8.16 -30.43
C ASP A 89 -17.62 -6.75 -31.02
N GLN A 90 -17.06 -5.71 -30.39
CA GLN A 90 -17.23 -4.32 -30.80
C GLN A 90 -16.16 -3.80 -31.78
N VAL A 91 -14.99 -4.45 -31.91
CA VAL A 91 -13.89 -3.92 -32.76
C VAL A 91 -14.16 -4.02 -34.26
N ILE A 92 -15.08 -4.89 -34.72
CA ILE A 92 -15.25 -5.17 -36.16
C ILE A 92 -16.16 -4.15 -36.88
N TYR A 93 -16.97 -3.34 -36.19
CA TYR A 93 -17.97 -2.43 -36.83
C TYR A 93 -18.16 -1.05 -36.17
N LEU A 94 -17.13 -0.35 -35.69
CA LEU A 94 -17.37 0.72 -34.70
C LEU A 94 -17.68 2.14 -35.26
N PRO A 95 -18.89 2.71 -35.03
CA PRO A 95 -19.18 4.13 -35.23
C PRO A 95 -18.62 5.00 -34.09
N LEU A 96 -18.51 6.32 -34.31
CA LEU A 96 -17.96 7.33 -33.38
C LEU A 96 -18.52 7.23 -31.94
N PHE A 97 -19.77 6.78 -31.77
CA PHE A 97 -20.43 6.57 -30.48
C PHE A 97 -19.72 5.52 -29.61
N ALA A 98 -19.19 4.46 -30.21
CA ALA A 98 -18.55 3.39 -29.44
C ALA A 98 -17.05 3.63 -29.19
N ILE A 99 -16.42 4.60 -29.88
CA ILE A 99 -15.13 5.17 -29.45
C ILE A 99 -15.30 5.89 -28.09
N ALA A 100 -16.40 6.62 -27.89
CA ALA A 100 -16.68 7.28 -26.61
C ALA A 100 -16.89 6.27 -25.46
N HIS A 101 -17.57 5.16 -25.74
CA HIS A 101 -17.70 4.05 -24.77
C HIS A 101 -16.38 3.35 -24.48
N LEU A 102 -15.52 3.16 -25.49
CA LEU A 102 -14.19 2.60 -25.27
C LEU A 102 -13.33 3.52 -24.40
N CYS A 103 -13.36 4.84 -24.63
CA CYS A 103 -12.66 5.82 -23.80
C CYS A 103 -13.16 5.83 -22.35
N SER A 104 -14.48 5.73 -22.11
CA SER A 104 -15.02 5.72 -20.75
C SER A 104 -14.65 4.43 -19.99
N VAL A 105 -14.59 3.30 -20.69
CA VAL A 105 -14.10 2.04 -20.15
C VAL A 105 -12.61 2.14 -19.77
N ILE A 106 -11.77 2.67 -20.66
CA ILE A 106 -10.34 2.83 -20.40
C ILE A 106 -10.12 3.75 -19.18
N ASP A 107 -10.87 4.86 -19.10
CA ASP A 107 -10.83 5.78 -17.97
C ASP A 107 -11.24 5.10 -16.64
N ALA A 108 -12.29 4.27 -16.66
CA ALA A 108 -12.72 3.50 -15.49
C ALA A 108 -11.66 2.48 -15.03
N VAL A 109 -11.05 1.74 -15.96
CA VAL A 109 -9.99 0.76 -15.66
C VAL A 109 -8.76 1.47 -15.09
N MET A 110 -8.36 2.60 -15.68
CA MET A 110 -7.23 3.39 -15.18
C MET A 110 -7.48 3.96 -13.79
N LYS A 111 -8.69 4.46 -13.51
CA LYS A 111 -9.07 4.93 -12.18
C LYS A 111 -9.05 3.82 -11.15
N LEU A 112 -9.56 2.63 -11.49
CA LEU A 112 -9.54 1.47 -10.59
C LEU A 112 -8.10 1.03 -10.28
N PHE A 113 -7.26 0.91 -11.31
CA PHE A 113 -5.86 0.54 -11.14
C PHE A 113 -5.11 1.55 -10.27
N LEU A 114 -5.27 2.84 -10.54
CA LEU A 114 -4.64 3.91 -9.76
C LEU A 114 -5.12 3.92 -8.31
N PHE A 115 -6.41 3.67 -8.08
CA PHE A 115 -6.97 3.56 -6.74
C PHE A 115 -6.35 2.39 -5.97
N CYS A 116 -6.29 1.19 -6.57
CA CYS A 116 -5.68 0.03 -5.95
C CYS A 116 -4.20 0.27 -5.58
N LEU A 117 -3.43 0.86 -6.50
CA LEU A 117 -2.04 1.21 -6.24
C LEU A 117 -1.91 2.23 -5.10
N ALA A 118 -2.71 3.29 -5.13
CA ALA A 118 -2.68 4.33 -4.09
C ALA A 118 -2.97 3.75 -2.70
N VAL A 119 -3.96 2.86 -2.58
CA VAL A 119 -4.29 2.20 -1.32
C VAL A 119 -3.16 1.29 -0.84
N GLN A 120 -2.51 0.56 -1.75
CA GLN A 120 -1.42 -0.36 -1.38
C GLN A 120 -0.14 0.38 -0.96
N VAL A 121 0.28 1.40 -1.72
CA VAL A 121 1.53 2.12 -1.43
C VAL A 121 1.41 3.00 -0.18
N THR A 122 0.20 3.44 0.15
CA THR A 122 -0.07 4.24 1.35
C THR A 122 -0.58 3.40 2.53
N ALA A 123 -0.52 2.07 2.46
CA ALA A 123 -1.00 1.22 3.55
C ALA A 123 -0.18 1.44 4.84
N THR A 124 -0.87 1.73 5.94
CA THR A 124 -0.24 1.91 7.28
C THR A 124 -0.46 0.71 8.20
N GLU A 125 -1.46 -0.12 7.89
CA GLU A 125 -1.90 -1.30 8.64
C GLU A 125 -1.77 -2.55 7.75
N GLY A 126 -1.93 -3.74 8.34
CA GLY A 126 -1.79 -5.02 7.64
C GLY A 126 -0.33 -5.35 7.36
N ALA A 127 0.03 -5.57 6.09
CA ALA A 127 1.33 -6.11 5.68
C ALA A 127 2.56 -5.36 6.25
N PRO A 128 2.63 -4.01 6.29
CA PRO A 128 3.75 -3.31 6.90
C PRO A 128 3.93 -3.64 8.38
N VAL A 129 2.82 -3.72 9.14
CA VAL A 129 2.82 -4.06 10.57
C VAL A 129 3.22 -5.52 10.78
N ASP A 130 2.71 -6.43 9.96
CA ASP A 130 3.01 -7.86 10.08
C ASP A 130 4.48 -8.16 9.75
N ARG A 131 5.05 -7.48 8.75
CA ARG A 131 6.48 -7.55 8.44
C ARG A 131 7.33 -7.03 9.59
N ALA A 132 7.00 -5.86 10.14
CA ALA A 132 7.73 -5.29 11.28
C ALA A 132 7.66 -6.21 12.51
N ARG A 133 6.48 -6.76 12.82
CA ARG A 133 6.29 -7.71 13.92
C ARG A 133 7.13 -8.97 13.73
N SER A 134 7.11 -9.54 12.53
CA SER A 134 7.87 -10.75 12.20
C SER A 134 9.38 -10.51 12.35
N TRP A 135 9.86 -9.34 11.92
CA TRP A 135 11.26 -8.95 12.07
C TRP A 135 11.65 -8.79 13.54
N CYS A 136 10.83 -8.09 14.33
CA CYS A 136 11.07 -7.92 15.76
C CYS A 136 11.11 -9.27 16.48
N ASN A 137 10.20 -10.19 16.14
CA ASN A 137 10.20 -11.55 16.67
C ASN A 137 11.49 -12.31 16.32
N ALA A 138 12.02 -12.14 15.10
CA ALA A 138 13.27 -12.79 14.68
C ALA A 138 14.50 -12.32 15.47
N ILE A 139 14.51 -11.07 15.94
CA ILE A 139 15.59 -10.52 16.78
C ILE A 139 15.28 -10.62 18.29
N GLY A 140 14.18 -11.26 18.68
CA GLY A 140 13.80 -11.43 20.09
C GLY A 140 13.31 -10.16 20.79
N VAL A 141 12.78 -9.20 20.03
CA VAL A 141 12.37 -7.88 20.53
C VAL A 141 10.84 -7.76 20.59
N PRO A 142 10.27 -7.25 21.69
CA PRO A 142 8.83 -7.01 21.77
C PRO A 142 8.38 -5.89 20.82
N PHE A 143 7.29 -6.14 20.08
CA PHE A 143 6.68 -5.20 19.14
C PHE A 143 5.26 -4.81 19.57
N PHE A 144 4.99 -3.52 19.65
CA PHE A 144 3.68 -2.96 19.99
C PHE A 144 3.19 -2.04 18.87
N ARG A 145 1.96 -2.25 18.40
CA ARG A 145 1.27 -1.35 17.47
C ARG A 145 0.09 -0.72 18.20
N LEU A 146 0.11 0.60 18.38
CA LEU A 146 -0.99 1.36 18.98
C LEU A 146 -1.64 2.22 17.91
N SER A 147 -2.89 1.92 17.57
CA SER A 147 -3.68 2.68 16.60
C SER A 147 -5.15 2.55 17.02
N ALA A 148 -5.77 3.66 17.41
CA ALA A 148 -7.12 3.63 17.97
C ALA A 148 -8.19 3.52 16.87
N PRO A 149 -9.20 2.64 17.00
CA PRO A 149 -10.34 2.66 16.09
C PRO A 149 -11.08 4.00 16.24
N LEU A 150 -11.23 4.72 15.14
CA LEU A 150 -11.91 6.01 15.10
C LEU A 150 -13.43 5.76 15.08
N HIS A 151 -14.15 6.15 16.11
CA HIS A 151 -15.61 6.11 16.09
C HIS A 151 -16.14 7.23 15.17
N LYS A 152 -17.13 6.90 14.33
CA LYS A 152 -17.93 7.90 13.60
C LYS A 152 -19.00 8.47 14.52
#